data_AF-A0A5C8B0B5-F1
#
_entry.id   AF-A0A5C8B0B5-F1
#
_cell.length_a   1.000
_cell.length_b   1.000
_cell.length_c   1.000
_cell.angle_alpha   90.00
_cell.angle_beta   90.00
_cell.angle_gamma   90.00
#
_symmetry.space_group_name_H-M   'P 1'
#
loop_
_entity.id
_entity.type
_entity.pdbx_description
1 polymer ?
#
loop_
_entity_poly.entity_id
_entity_poly.type
_entity_poly.pdbx_seq_one_letter_code
_entity_poly.pdbx_strand_id
1 'polypeptide(L)'
;MKVLHILSVEELRDGGSLVIGFQADDACSYWLMLPIIVRGTNEGTFGTPALVNRTTAIEVDLSWVGANNWLCKLECFIEDEEHESTLNRMRVVIHENLKKCT
;
A
#
# COMPACT_ATOMS: atom_id res chain seq x y z
N MET A 1 -12.71 -9.48 5.61
CA MET A 1 -12.61 -8.03 5.76
C MET A 1 -13.15 -7.33 4.52
N LYS A 2 -14.18 -6.51 4.69
CA LYS A 2 -14.77 -5.68 3.64
C LYS A 2 -14.25 -4.25 3.79
N VAL A 3 -13.84 -3.63 2.69
CA VAL A 3 -13.45 -2.21 2.66
C VAL A 3 -14.73 -1.38 2.64
N LEU A 4 -14.81 -0.35 3.49
CA LEU A 4 -15.94 0.56 3.56
C LEU A 4 -15.66 1.84 2.75
N HIS A 5 -14.53 2.48 3.02
CA HIS A 5 -14.08 3.65 2.26
C HIS A 5 -12.57 3.85 2.42
N ILE A 6 -12.00 4.60 1.48
CA ILE A 6 -10.60 5.02 1.48
C ILE A 6 -10.47 6.26 2.37
N LEU A 7 -9.43 6.28 3.20
CA LEU A 7 -9.11 7.36 4.13
C LEU A 7 -8.00 8.26 3.58
N SER A 8 -6.97 7.67 2.96
CA SER A 8 -5.86 8.41 2.35
C SER A 8 -5.12 7.57 1.31
N VAL A 9 -4.46 8.25 0.38
CA VAL A 9 -3.48 7.66 -0.54
C VAL A 9 -2.27 8.59 -0.59
N GLU A 10 -1.17 8.21 0.04
CA GLU A 10 -0.05 9.14 0.29
C GLU A 10 1.32 8.48 0.38
N GLU A 11 2.38 9.28 0.23
CA GLU A 11 3.74 8.93 0.62
C GLU A 11 4.09 9.57 1.97
N LEU A 12 4.53 8.76 2.94
CA LEU A 12 4.95 9.25 4.26
C LEU A 12 6.30 10.02 4.18
N ARG A 13 6.36 11.19 4.82
CA ARG A 13 7.45 12.18 4.66
C ARG A 13 8.82 11.78 5.24
N ASP A 14 8.86 11.03 6.35
CA ASP A 14 10.07 10.90 7.22
C ASP A 14 10.90 9.63 7.04
N GLY A 15 10.93 9.06 5.84
CA GLY A 15 11.64 7.80 5.58
C GLY A 15 11.00 6.96 4.49
N GLY A 16 9.76 7.32 4.11
CA GLY A 16 9.10 6.86 2.90
C GLY A 16 8.32 5.56 3.12
N SER A 17 7.02 5.63 2.89
CA SER A 17 6.20 4.45 2.58
C SER A 17 5.08 4.92 1.69
N LEU A 18 4.75 4.13 0.67
CA LEU A 18 3.52 4.35 -0.07
C LEU A 18 2.40 3.66 0.71
N VAL A 19 1.35 4.42 1.02
CA VAL A 19 0.27 3.95 1.88
C VAL A 19 -1.07 4.22 1.24
N ILE A 20 -1.95 3.22 1.31
CA ILE A 20 -3.40 3.41 1.16
C ILE A 20 -4.04 3.14 2.50
N GLY A 21 -4.59 4.19 3.10
CA GLY A 21 -5.40 4.11 4.29
C GLY A 21 -6.86 3.81 3.96
N PHE A 22 -7.49 2.90 4.70
CA PHE A 22 -8.89 2.56 4.51
C PHE A 22 -9.55 2.12 5.81
N GLN A 23 -10.86 2.26 5.90
CA GLN A 23 -11.66 1.71 6.99
C GLN A 23 -12.31 0.39 6.56
N ALA A 24 -12.35 -0.58 7.47
CA ALA A 24 -13.01 -1.86 7.25
C ALA A 24 -14.29 -2.05 8.08
N ASP A 25 -15.01 -3.14 7.80
CA ASP A 25 -16.28 -3.53 8.43
C ASP A 25 -16.18 -3.91 9.91
N ASP A 26 -14.97 -4.08 10.44
CA ASP A 26 -14.68 -4.29 11.85
C ASP A 26 -14.46 -2.98 12.63
N ALA A 27 -14.81 -1.84 12.01
CA ALA A 27 -14.58 -0.48 12.52
C ALA A 27 -13.11 -0.12 12.77
N CYS A 28 -12.16 -0.93 12.32
CA CYS A 28 -10.73 -0.62 12.38
C CYS A 28 -10.27 0.12 11.12
N SER A 29 -9.22 0.91 11.31
CA SER A 29 -8.51 1.58 10.22
C SER A 29 -7.26 0.79 9.88
N TYR A 30 -6.99 0.65 8.60
CA TYR A 30 -5.89 -0.14 8.07
C TYR A 30 -5.06 0.65 7.08
N TRP A 31 -3.78 0.31 6.99
CA TRP A 31 -2.89 0.72 5.92
C TRP A 31 -2.46 -0.50 5.11
N LEU A 32 -2.64 -0.45 3.79
CA LEU A 32 -1.75 -1.19 2.89
C LEU A 32 -0.46 -0.37 2.77
N MET A 33 0.66 -0.92 3.21
CA MET A 33 1.94 -0.22 3.29
C MET A 33 2.99 -0.89 2.40
N LEU A 34 3.66 -0.10 1.57
CA LEU A 34 4.88 -0.47 0.86
C LEU A 34 6.06 0.32 1.45
N PRO A 35 6.84 -0.27 2.37
CA PRO A 35 7.90 0.46 3.07
C PRO A 35 9.09 0.75 2.14
N ILE A 36 9.64 1.96 2.21
CA ILE A 36 10.86 2.33 1.47
C ILE A 36 12.06 2.13 2.41
N ILE A 37 13.01 1.27 2.01
CA ILE A 37 14.20 0.90 2.79
C ILE A 37 15.41 1.77 2.40
N VAL A 38 15.61 2.07 1.12
CA VAL A 38 16.73 2.90 0.64
C VAL A 38 16.24 3.89 -0.39
N ARG A 39 16.48 5.18 -0.20
CA ARG A 39 16.25 6.20 -1.23
C ARG A 39 17.50 6.34 -2.11
N GLY A 40 17.58 5.55 -3.18
CA GLY A 40 18.57 5.70 -4.26
C GLY A 40 18.00 6.46 -5.46
N THR A 41 18.85 6.90 -6.40
CA THR A 41 18.45 7.69 -7.57
C THR A 41 17.37 6.97 -8.40
N ASN A 42 16.20 7.60 -8.44
CA ASN A 42 14.98 7.36 -9.22
C ASN A 42 13.87 6.46 -8.66
N GLU A 43 14.11 5.36 -7.93
CA GLU A 43 12.98 4.45 -7.59
C GLU A 43 12.91 3.97 -6.14
N GLY A 44 13.99 4.03 -5.37
CA GLY A 44 14.03 3.53 -4.00
C GLY A 44 13.86 2.00 -3.89
N THR A 45 14.52 1.38 -2.90
CA THR A 45 14.34 -0.03 -2.60
C THR A 45 13.17 -0.20 -1.65
N PHE A 46 12.21 -1.04 -2.01
CA PHE A 46 11.05 -1.35 -1.17
C PHE A 46 11.26 -2.62 -0.36
N GLY A 47 10.75 -2.61 0.87
CA GLY A 47 10.71 -3.76 1.76
C GLY A 47 9.51 -4.65 1.54
N THR A 48 9.35 -5.61 2.45
CA THR A 48 8.17 -6.48 2.48
C THR A 48 6.91 -5.64 2.65
N PRO A 49 5.91 -5.77 1.77
CA PRO A 49 4.62 -5.13 1.94
C PRO A 49 3.96 -5.59 3.23
N ALA A 50 3.15 -4.73 3.84
CA ALA A 50 2.43 -5.09 5.05
C ALA A 50 1.00 -4.55 5.05
N LEU A 51 0.14 -5.26 5.77
CA LEU A 51 -1.15 -4.75 6.20
C LEU A 51 -1.04 -4.34 7.67
N VAL A 52 -1.17 -3.05 7.94
CA VAL A 52 -1.04 -2.49 9.29
C VAL A 52 -2.41 -2.11 9.81
N ASN A 53 -2.86 -2.71 10.91
CA ASN A 53 -4.03 -2.25 11.63
C ASN A 53 -3.62 -1.03 12.47
N ARG A 54 -4.14 0.15 12.08
CA ARG A 54 -3.85 1.42 12.74
C ARG A 54 -4.59 1.62 14.05
N THR A 55 -5.63 0.82 14.31
CA THR A 55 -6.37 0.81 15.58
C THR A 55 -5.65 -0.01 16.65
N THR A 56 -5.06 -1.15 16.28
CA THR A 56 -4.41 -2.08 17.24
C THR A 56 -2.89 -2.08 17.19
N ALA A 57 -2.29 -1.37 16.21
CA ALA A 57 -0.86 -1.39 15.91
C ALA A 57 -0.30 -2.77 15.53
N ILE A 58 -1.16 -3.73 15.16
CA ILE A 58 -0.74 -5.03 14.65
C ILE A 58 -0.32 -4.87 13.19
N GLU A 59 0.84 -5.41 12.86
CA GLU A 59 1.38 -5.47 11.50
C GLU A 59 1.42 -6.92 11.03
N VAL A 60 0.97 -7.14 9.79
CA VAL A 60 0.99 -8.45 9.13
C VAL A 60 1.72 -8.31 7.81
N ASP A 61 2.86 -8.98 7.70
CA ASP A 61 3.61 -9.08 6.45
C ASP A 61 2.76 -9.72 5.35
N LEU A 62 2.85 -9.15 4.16
CA LEU A 62 2.22 -9.64 2.95
C LEU A 62 3.28 -10.11 1.96
N SER A 63 2.94 -11.14 1.20
CA SER A 63 3.65 -11.39 -0.05
C SER A 63 3.31 -10.30 -1.08
N TRP A 64 4.16 -10.13 -2.10
CA TRP A 64 3.88 -9.23 -3.21
C TRP A 64 2.58 -9.57 -3.95
N VAL A 65 2.21 -10.85 -4.03
CA VAL A 65 0.91 -11.29 -4.57
C VAL A 65 -0.23 -10.84 -3.65
N GLY A 66 -0.06 -10.98 -2.34
CA GLY A 66 -1.04 -10.50 -1.36
C GLY A 66 -1.24 -8.98 -1.42
N ALA A 67 -0.14 -8.23 -1.55
CA ALA A 67 -0.16 -6.78 -1.74
C ALA A 67 -0.88 -6.38 -3.03
N ASN A 68 -0.64 -7.09 -4.14
CA ASN A 68 -1.34 -6.86 -5.41
C ASN A 68 -2.85 -7.07 -5.28
N ASN A 69 -3.27 -8.16 -4.63
CA ASN A 69 -4.69 -8.45 -4.41
C ASN A 69 -5.36 -7.36 -3.55
N TRP A 70 -4.65 -6.83 -2.55
CA TRP A 70 -5.13 -5.70 -1.76
C TRP A 70 -5.21 -4.41 -2.58
N LEU A 71 -4.18 -4.10 -3.37
CA LEU A 71 -4.18 -2.91 -4.23
C LEU A 71 -5.35 -2.93 -5.20
N CYS A 72 -5.54 -4.00 -5.98
CA CYS A 72 -6.65 -4.11 -6.93
C CYS A 72 -8.02 -3.96 -6.24
N LYS A 73 -8.17 -4.47 -5.02
CA LYS A 73 -9.41 -4.32 -4.25
C LYS A 73 -9.65 -2.88 -3.81
N LEU A 74 -8.60 -2.18 -3.37
CA LEU A 74 -8.69 -0.80 -2.88
C LEU A 74 -8.91 0.20 -4.03
N GLU A 75 -8.33 -0.05 -5.20
CA GLU A 75 -8.50 0.75 -6.40
C GLU A 75 -9.96 0.88 -6.83
N CYS A 76 -10.79 -0.15 -6.60
CA CYS A 76 -12.23 -0.07 -6.88
C CYS A 76 -12.97 1.00 -6.06
N PHE A 77 -12.35 1.56 -5.02
CA PHE A 77 -12.93 2.60 -4.15
C PHE A 77 -12.24 3.96 -4.32
N ILE A 78 -11.27 4.08 -5.23
CA ILE A 78 -10.53 5.32 -5.49
C ILE A 78 -10.99 5.84 -6.84
N GLU A 79 -11.82 6.89 -6.81
CA GLU A 79 -12.41 7.48 -8.02
C GLU A 79 -11.66 8.73 -8.51
N ASP A 80 -10.74 9.28 -7.71
CA ASP A 80 -10.10 10.57 -7.95
C ASP A 80 -8.73 10.46 -8.65
N GLU A 81 -8.54 11.28 -9.69
CA GLU A 81 -7.27 11.45 -10.40
C GLU A 81 -6.15 12.01 -9.50
N GLU A 82 -6.49 12.72 -8.42
CA GLU A 82 -5.52 13.28 -7.46
C GLU A 82 -4.56 12.21 -6.92
N HIS A 83 -5.04 10.97 -6.75
CA HIS A 83 -4.28 9.87 -6.18
C HIS A 83 -3.54 9.01 -7.20
N GLU A 84 -3.73 9.27 -8.50
CA GLU A 84 -3.27 8.40 -9.57
C GLU A 84 -1.74 8.31 -9.62
N SER A 85 -1.02 9.40 -9.28
CA SER A 85 0.45 9.39 -9.25
C SER A 85 1.00 8.40 -8.20
N THR A 86 0.44 8.41 -6.99
CA THR A 86 0.82 7.50 -5.90
C THR A 86 0.39 6.08 -6.21
N LEU A 87 -0.83 5.88 -6.72
CA LEU A 87 -1.33 4.56 -7.12
C LEU A 87 -0.47 3.93 -8.21
N ASN A 88 -0.17 4.68 -9.26
CA ASN A 88 0.69 4.20 -10.34
C ASN A 88 2.07 3.80 -9.81
N ARG A 89 2.62 4.55 -8.87
CA ARG A 89 3.90 4.19 -8.24
C ARG A 89 3.78 2.89 -7.43
N MET A 90 2.69 2.69 -6.69
CA MET A 90 2.44 1.41 -5.99
C MET A 90 2.31 0.24 -6.98
N ARG A 91 1.60 0.42 -8.09
CA ARG A 91 1.46 -0.59 -9.17
C ARG A 91 2.83 -0.99 -9.72
N VAL A 92 3.66 -0.02 -10.07
CA VAL A 92 5.01 -0.25 -10.60
C VAL A 92 5.84 -1.07 -9.62
N VAL A 93 5.89 -0.66 -8.34
CA VAL A 93 6.65 -1.34 -7.30
C VAL A 93 6.21 -2.79 -7.12
N ILE A 94 4.89 -3.02 -7.03
CA ILE A 94 4.36 -4.37 -6.86
C ILE A 94 4.70 -5.24 -8.08
N HIS A 95 4.49 -4.72 -9.29
CA HIS A 95 4.73 -5.46 -10.53
C HIS A 95 6.22 -5.83 -10.72
N GLU A 96 7.14 -4.93 -10.40
CA GLU A 96 8.58 -5.22 -10.46
C GLU A 96 9.01 -6.32 -9.49
N ASN A 97 8.45 -6.32 -8.29
CA ASN A 97 8.79 -7.33 -7.30
C ASN A 97 8.10 -8.68 -7.55
N LEU A 98 6.91 -8.68 -8.17
CA LEU A 98 6.29 -9.91 -8.66
C LEU A 98 7.15 -10.61 -9.71
N LYS A 99 7.73 -9.85 -10.66
CA LYS A 99 8.63 -10.40 -11.69
C LYS A 99 9.90 -11.02 -11.13
N LYS A 100 10.41 -10.52 -10.00
CA LYS A 100 11.60 -11.07 -9.34
C LYS A 100 11.31 -12.40 -8.62
N CYS A 101 10.04 -12.71 -8.35
CA CYS A 101 9.61 -13.93 -7.66
C CYS A 101 9.24 -15.09 -8.62
N THR A 102 9.23 -14.84 -9.94
CA THR A 102 9.03 -15.83 -11.01
C THR A 102 10.33 -16.13 -11.73
#